data_AF-A0A8S3UDI4-F1
#
_entry.id   AF-A0A8S3UDI4-F1
#
_cell.length_a   1.000
_cell.length_b   1.000
_cell.length_c   1.000
_cell.angle_alpha   90.00
_cell.angle_beta   90.00
_cell.angle_gamma   90.00
#
_symmetry.space_group_name_H-M   'P 1'
#
loop_
_entity.id
_entity.type
_entity.pdbx_description
1 polymer ?
#
loop_
_entity_poly.entity_id
_entity_poly.type
_entity_poly.pdbx_seq_one_letter_code
_entity_poly.pdbx_strand_id
1 'polypeptide(L)'
;MDDGTYSNDPNVIRERWKEKYSELFSENTTNVDNEFMERIKALNSQWELEFEQLRVNVDDNESQHISSMNDEITIEETKRAIRKAKNEKAVGLDNIPNEIIKNDKLLTVLHRLFNTCFTHGIVPEYWAKSIIHPLLKKGKDYRDPLGYRCISLISTIAKTYSNILNTRLLEYLEDNSLLSEEQNGFRKL
;
A
#
# COMPACT_ATOMS: atom_id res chain seq x y z
N MET A 1 -18.98 -8.43 -28.82
CA MET A 1 -19.20 -9.89 -28.74
C MET A 1 -17.91 -10.54 -29.19
N ASP A 2 -17.31 -11.33 -28.32
CA ASP A 2 -16.02 -12.01 -28.53
C ASP A 2 -16.17 -13.03 -29.68
N ASP A 3 -15.34 -12.93 -30.72
CA ASP A 3 -15.46 -13.73 -31.95
C ASP A 3 -14.95 -15.17 -31.80
N GLY A 4 -14.56 -15.56 -30.58
CA GLY A 4 -14.08 -16.89 -30.25
C GLY A 4 -12.70 -17.22 -30.84
N THR A 5 -12.01 -16.25 -31.43
CA THR A 5 -10.68 -16.46 -32.01
C THR A 5 -9.62 -16.40 -30.92
N TYR A 6 -8.70 -17.37 -30.88
CA TYR A 6 -7.58 -17.37 -29.94
C TYR A 6 -6.31 -16.83 -30.61
N SER A 7 -5.49 -16.10 -29.84
CA SER A 7 -4.18 -15.60 -30.28
C SER A 7 -3.11 -15.93 -29.25
N ASN A 8 -1.92 -16.34 -29.73
CA ASN A 8 -0.74 -16.59 -28.91
C ASN A 8 0.27 -15.42 -28.95
N ASP A 9 -0.05 -14.32 -29.63
CA ASP A 9 0.81 -13.14 -29.68
C ASP A 9 0.71 -12.36 -28.34
N PRO A 10 1.82 -12.15 -27.61
CA PRO A 10 1.83 -11.44 -26.34
C PRO A 10 1.24 -10.03 -26.42
N ASN A 11 1.40 -9.32 -27.55
CA ASN A 11 0.85 -7.97 -27.72
C ASN A 11 -0.67 -8.02 -27.89
N VAL A 12 -1.19 -9.00 -28.64
CA VAL A 12 -2.63 -9.20 -28.82
C VAL A 12 -3.29 -9.62 -27.50
N ILE A 13 -2.65 -10.50 -26.74
CA ILE A 13 -3.12 -10.89 -25.40
C ILE A 13 -3.15 -9.66 -24.50
N ARG A 14 -2.07 -8.87 -24.47
CA ARG A 14 -1.98 -7.65 -23.65
C ARG A 14 -3.07 -6.65 -23.98
N GLU A 15 -3.31 -6.36 -25.26
CA GLU A 15 -4.36 -5.41 -25.66
C GLU A 15 -5.76 -5.95 -25.34
N ARG A 16 -6.03 -7.25 -25.55
CA ARG A 16 -7.30 -7.86 -25.12
C ARG A 16 -7.54 -7.77 -23.62
N TRP A 17 -6.50 -8.00 -22.81
CA TRP A 17 -6.57 -7.81 -21.36
C TRP A 17 -6.80 -6.34 -20.99
N LYS A 18 -6.11 -5.42 -21.66
CA LYS A 18 -6.27 -3.98 -21.45
C LYS A 18 -7.68 -3.51 -21.81
N GLU A 19 -8.24 -3.94 -22.93
CA GLU A 19 -9.63 -3.66 -23.32
C GLU A 19 -10.60 -4.22 -22.27
N LYS A 20 -10.45 -5.50 -21.90
CA LYS A 20 -11.36 -6.14 -20.93
C LYS A 20 -11.33 -5.48 -19.56
N TYR A 21 -10.15 -5.11 -19.07
CA TYR A 21 -10.00 -4.40 -17.81
C TYR A 21 -10.46 -2.95 -17.89
N SER A 22 -10.27 -2.28 -19.04
CA SER A 22 -10.79 -0.94 -19.27
C SER A 22 -12.31 -0.92 -19.29
N GLU A 23 -12.96 -1.97 -19.81
CA GLU A 23 -14.42 -2.15 -19.71
C GLU A 23 -14.86 -2.36 -18.25
N LEU A 24 -14.16 -3.21 -17.48
CA LEU A 24 -14.46 -3.47 -16.06
C LEU A 24 -14.34 -2.22 -15.18
N PHE A 25 -13.47 -1.29 -15.55
CA PHE A 25 -13.26 -0.02 -14.85
C PHE A 25 -13.79 1.19 -15.62
N SER A 26 -14.59 0.97 -16.68
CA SER A 26 -15.23 2.06 -17.41
C SER A 26 -16.35 2.66 -16.56
N GLU A 27 -16.54 3.97 -16.68
CA GLU A 27 -17.54 4.75 -15.94
C GLU A 27 -19.00 4.24 -16.10
N ASN A 28 -19.23 3.34 -17.07
CA ASN A 28 -20.51 2.66 -17.28
C ASN A 28 -20.70 1.38 -16.46
N THR A 29 -19.84 1.08 -15.49
CA THR A 29 -20.20 0.21 -14.37
C THR A 29 -21.16 0.95 -13.43
N THR A 30 -22.37 1.24 -13.91
CA THR A 30 -23.50 1.79 -13.15
C THR A 30 -24.04 0.83 -12.08
N ASN A 31 -23.25 -0.15 -11.68
CA ASN A 31 -23.53 -1.03 -10.55
C ASN A 31 -22.41 -0.99 -9.51
N VAL A 32 -21.61 0.09 -9.48
CA VAL A 32 -21.17 0.57 -8.17
C VAL A 32 -22.45 1.04 -7.50
N ASP A 33 -22.94 0.24 -6.56
CA ASP A 33 -24.15 0.55 -5.82
C ASP A 33 -24.03 1.98 -5.27
N ASN A 34 -24.80 2.90 -5.83
CA ASN A 34 -24.74 4.31 -5.42
C ASN A 34 -25.06 4.42 -3.92
N GLU A 35 -25.88 3.50 -3.40
CA GLU A 35 -26.13 3.37 -1.96
C GLU A 35 -24.85 2.99 -1.21
N PHE A 36 -24.06 2.05 -1.73
CA PHE A 36 -22.76 1.70 -1.18
C PHE A 36 -21.79 2.89 -1.20
N MET A 37 -21.68 3.61 -2.31
CA MET A 37 -20.76 4.76 -2.40
C MET A 37 -21.17 5.91 -1.48
N GLU A 38 -22.46 6.23 -1.41
CA GLU A 38 -22.96 7.23 -0.47
C GLU A 38 -22.78 6.78 0.98
N ARG A 39 -22.99 5.49 1.28
CA ARG A 39 -22.68 4.92 2.61
C ARG A 39 -21.21 5.04 2.96
N ILE A 40 -20.29 4.74 2.04
CA ILE A 40 -18.84 4.90 2.27
C ILE A 40 -18.46 6.36 2.47
N LYS A 41 -19.00 7.28 1.66
CA LYS A 41 -18.76 8.72 1.85
C LYS A 41 -19.27 9.22 3.20
N ALA A 42 -20.46 8.79 3.61
CA ALA A 42 -21.02 9.12 4.91
C ALA A 42 -20.17 8.55 6.06
N LEU A 43 -19.72 7.29 5.95
CA LEU A 43 -18.82 6.68 6.92
C LEU A 43 -17.50 7.45 7.03
N ASN A 44 -16.89 7.80 5.90
CA ASN A 44 -15.65 8.57 5.87
C ASN A 44 -15.83 9.96 6.48
N SER A 45 -16.93 10.65 6.18
CA SER A 45 -17.23 11.97 6.76
C SER A 45 -17.45 11.88 8.27
N GLN A 46 -18.15 10.82 8.73
CA GLN A 46 -18.34 10.54 10.14
C GLN A 46 -17.00 10.26 10.84
N TRP A 47 -16.14 9.44 10.24
CA TRP A 47 -14.80 9.17 10.75
C TRP A 47 -13.94 10.43 10.79
N GLU A 48 -13.99 11.29 9.77
CA GLU A 48 -13.27 12.57 9.78
C GLU A 48 -13.69 13.45 10.97
N LEU A 49 -15.00 13.55 11.24
CA LEU A 49 -15.54 14.26 12.40
C LEU A 49 -15.10 13.63 13.72
N GLU A 50 -15.13 12.31 13.83
CA GLU A 50 -14.74 11.56 15.02
C GLU A 50 -13.23 11.68 15.30
N PHE A 51 -12.39 11.56 14.25
CA PHE A 51 -10.94 11.76 14.35
C PHE A 51 -10.61 13.20 14.75
N GLU A 52 -11.34 14.20 14.25
CA GLU A 52 -11.12 15.59 14.65
C GLU A 52 -11.51 15.83 16.12
N GLN A 53 -12.58 15.20 16.60
CA GLN A 53 -12.95 15.23 18.02
C GLN A 53 -11.92 14.54 18.92
N LEU A 54 -11.35 13.42 18.47
CA LEU A 54 -10.27 12.72 19.17
C LEU A 54 -8.98 13.55 19.22
N ARG A 55 -8.66 14.32 18.18
CA ARG A 55 -7.50 15.25 18.18
C ARG A 55 -7.63 16.37 19.21
N VAL A 56 -8.86 16.83 19.47
CA VAL A 56 -9.13 17.92 20.41
C VAL A 56 -9.17 17.44 21.87
N ASN A 57 -9.48 16.17 22.11
CA ASN A 57 -9.66 15.59 23.44
C ASN A 57 -8.46 14.78 23.96
N VAL A 58 -7.26 14.97 23.42
CA VAL A 58 -6.06 14.34 23.98
C VAL A 58 -5.76 15.01 25.32
N ASP A 59 -6.22 14.40 26.42
CA ASP A 59 -5.86 14.81 27.78
C ASP A 59 -4.33 14.68 27.94
N ASP A 60 -3.67 15.73 28.40
CA ASP A 60 -2.19 15.84 28.44
C ASP A 60 -1.51 14.70 29.23
N ASN A 61 -2.28 13.96 30.04
CA ASN A 61 -1.79 12.80 30.80
C ASN A 61 -1.72 11.47 30.01
N GLU A 62 -2.50 11.25 28.95
CA GLU A 62 -2.36 10.06 28.08
C GLU A 62 -1.25 10.22 27.03
N SER A 63 -0.80 11.46 26.81
CA SER A 63 0.23 11.82 25.83
C SER A 63 1.59 11.16 26.06
N GLN A 64 1.88 10.68 27.28
CA GLN A 64 3.17 10.04 27.59
C GLN A 64 3.32 8.66 26.93
N HIS A 65 2.23 7.95 26.61
CA HIS A 65 2.31 6.59 26.04
C HIS A 65 2.24 6.57 24.50
N ILE A 66 1.70 7.62 23.87
CA ILE A 66 1.67 7.80 22.41
C ILE A 66 3.00 8.37 21.86
N SER A 67 3.84 8.94 22.75
CA SER A 67 5.05 9.70 22.41
C SER A 67 5.94 9.01 21.36
N SER A 68 6.22 7.71 21.48
CA SER A 68 7.20 7.04 20.61
C SER A 68 6.75 6.87 19.15
N MET A 69 5.44 6.80 18.89
CA MET A 69 4.92 6.56 17.53
C MET A 69 4.96 7.83 16.68
N ASN A 70 4.72 8.99 17.31
CA ASN A 70 4.65 10.30 16.68
C ASN A 70 5.99 11.06 16.69
N ASP A 71 7.03 10.52 17.33
CA ASP A 71 8.38 11.05 17.27
C ASP A 71 8.93 11.07 15.83
N GLU A 72 9.97 11.86 15.56
CA GLU A 72 10.63 11.85 14.26
C GLU A 72 11.14 10.45 13.88
N ILE A 73 11.13 10.13 12.59
CA ILE A 73 11.71 8.90 12.06
C ILE A 73 13.22 8.95 12.25
N THR A 74 13.78 8.01 13.00
CA THR A 74 15.22 7.93 13.22
C THR A 74 15.96 7.45 11.97
N ILE A 75 17.25 7.77 11.88
CA ILE A 75 18.09 7.29 10.78
C ILE A 75 18.29 5.77 10.87
N GLU A 76 18.29 5.21 12.09
CA GLU A 76 18.37 3.78 12.35
C GLU A 76 17.14 3.02 11.84
N GLU A 77 15.94 3.54 12.05
CA GLU A 77 14.70 2.98 11.49
C GLU A 77 14.74 2.98 9.96
N THR A 78 15.13 4.10 9.37
CA THR A 78 15.30 4.24 7.92
C THR A 78 16.28 3.20 7.39
N LYS A 79 17.46 3.11 8.01
CA LYS A 79 18.52 2.16 7.63
C LYS A 79 18.06 0.72 7.76
N ARG A 80 17.33 0.38 8.83
CA ARG A 80 16.77 -0.95 9.07
C ARG A 80 15.76 -1.33 8.00
N ALA A 81 14.83 -0.42 7.67
CA ALA A 81 13.81 -0.64 6.66
C ALA A 81 14.43 -0.87 5.26
N ILE A 82 15.39 -0.02 4.86
CA ILE A 82 16.12 -0.16 3.59
C ILE A 82 16.86 -1.51 3.51
N ARG A 83 17.56 -1.90 4.59
CA ARG A 83 18.30 -3.17 4.62
C ARG A 83 17.39 -4.40 4.56
N LYS A 84 16.22 -4.32 5.20
CA LYS A 84 15.20 -5.39 5.21
C LYS A 84 14.56 -5.60 3.83
N ALA A 85 14.55 -4.59 2.97
CA ALA A 85 14.05 -4.74 1.60
C ALA A 85 14.86 -5.82 0.85
N LYS A 86 14.19 -6.80 0.25
CA LYS A 86 14.87 -7.90 -0.45
C LYS A 86 15.34 -7.43 -1.84
N ASN A 87 16.51 -7.90 -2.27
CA ASN A 87 16.99 -7.66 -3.64
C ASN A 87 16.14 -8.41 -4.67
N GLU A 88 16.30 -8.05 -5.95
CA GLU A 88 15.70 -8.70 -7.12
C GLU A 88 14.17 -8.73 -7.04
N LYS A 89 13.59 -7.65 -6.49
CA LYS A 89 12.15 -7.46 -6.44
C LYS A 89 11.68 -6.58 -7.58
N ALA A 90 10.48 -6.88 -8.07
CA ALA A 90 9.82 -6.09 -9.08
C ALA A 90 9.66 -4.63 -8.62
N VAL A 91 9.98 -3.72 -9.53
CA VAL A 91 9.91 -2.26 -9.33
C VAL A 91 8.50 -1.73 -9.57
N GLY A 92 8.21 -0.56 -9.02
CA GLY A 92 6.99 0.18 -9.32
C GLY A 92 7.13 1.02 -10.59
N LEU A 93 6.21 1.96 -10.79
CA LEU A 93 6.22 2.89 -11.93
C LEU A 93 7.46 3.78 -12.01
N ASP A 94 8.12 4.02 -10.88
CA ASP A 94 9.35 4.82 -10.79
C ASP A 94 10.59 4.10 -11.33
N ASN A 95 10.50 2.78 -11.60
CA ASN A 95 11.61 1.93 -12.02
C ASN A 95 12.82 1.97 -11.08
N ILE A 96 12.62 2.28 -9.80
CA ILE A 96 13.71 2.31 -8.80
C ILE A 96 13.77 0.95 -8.09
N PRO A 97 14.85 0.17 -8.25
CA PRO A 97 14.99 -1.11 -7.59
C PRO A 97 15.58 -0.98 -6.17
N ASN A 98 15.41 -2.02 -5.36
CA ASN A 98 15.82 -2.00 -3.94
C ASN A 98 17.35 -1.83 -3.77
N GLU A 99 18.12 -2.26 -4.75
CA GLU A 99 19.58 -2.17 -4.82
C GLU A 99 20.05 -0.72 -4.85
N ILE A 100 19.30 0.17 -5.51
CA ILE A 100 19.63 1.58 -5.60
C ILE A 100 19.41 2.24 -4.25
N ILE A 101 18.25 2.04 -3.62
CA ILE A 101 17.93 2.67 -2.32
C ILE A 101 18.82 2.16 -1.18
N LYS A 102 19.46 1.00 -1.36
CA LYS A 102 20.45 0.43 -0.42
C LYS A 102 21.82 1.10 -0.48
N ASN A 103 22.05 2.01 -1.41
CA ASN A 103 23.27 2.81 -1.44
C ASN A 103 23.33 3.72 -0.20
N ASP A 104 24.37 3.58 0.61
CA ASP A 104 24.54 4.37 1.84
C ASP A 104 24.52 5.89 1.58
N LYS A 105 24.90 6.34 0.38
CA LYS A 105 24.82 7.76 -0.01
C LYS A 105 23.38 8.29 -0.08
N LEU A 106 22.40 7.42 -0.29
CA LEU A 106 20.98 7.79 -0.32
C LEU A 106 20.32 7.74 1.05
N LEU A 107 20.95 7.13 2.06
CA LEU A 107 20.35 6.96 3.38
C LEU A 107 19.88 8.29 3.98
N THR A 108 20.74 9.30 4.00
CA THR A 108 20.41 10.62 4.56
C THR A 108 19.35 11.35 3.74
N VAL A 109 19.33 11.16 2.42
CA VAL A 109 18.33 11.78 1.53
C VAL A 109 16.96 11.15 1.76
N LEU A 110 16.90 9.81 1.83
CA LEU A 110 15.67 9.07 2.08
C LEU A 110 15.13 9.33 3.49
N HIS A 111 16.01 9.40 4.49
CA HIS A 111 15.65 9.75 5.87
C HIS A 111 15.00 11.13 5.95
N ARG A 112 15.59 12.14 5.30
CA ARG A 112 15.01 13.48 5.20
C ARG A 112 13.66 13.49 4.47
N LEU A 113 13.57 12.75 3.36
CA LEU A 113 12.32 12.61 2.61
C LEU A 113 11.22 12.00 3.48
N PHE A 114 11.51 10.91 4.20
CA PHE A 114 10.54 10.23 5.07
C PHE A 114 10.08 11.12 6.21
N ASN A 115 10.98 11.82 6.89
CA ASN A 115 10.58 12.79 7.91
C ASN A 115 9.74 13.93 7.35
N THR A 116 10.11 14.46 6.18
CA THR A 116 9.30 15.49 5.50
C THR A 116 7.88 14.98 5.23
N CYS A 117 7.76 13.75 4.72
CA CYS A 117 6.46 13.13 4.47
C CYS A 117 5.66 12.92 5.78
N PHE A 118 6.35 12.46 6.83
CA PHE A 118 5.75 12.17 8.13
C PHE A 118 5.24 13.43 8.82
N THR A 119 6.07 14.47 8.93
CA THR A 119 5.72 15.74 9.58
C THR A 119 4.56 16.47 8.88
N HIS A 120 4.53 16.44 7.54
CA HIS A 120 3.54 17.19 6.78
C HIS A 120 2.30 16.36 6.39
N GLY A 121 2.32 15.04 6.62
CA GLY A 121 1.25 14.13 6.21
C GLY A 121 1.05 14.02 4.69
N ILE A 122 2.07 14.37 3.89
CA ILE A 122 2.02 14.34 2.42
C ILE A 122 3.05 13.37 1.87
N VAL A 123 2.71 12.70 0.77
CA VAL A 123 3.62 11.80 0.05
C VAL A 123 3.64 12.16 -1.44
N PRO A 124 4.72 11.82 -2.18
CA PRO A 124 4.73 11.99 -3.63
C PRO A 124 3.54 11.28 -4.30
N GLU A 125 2.87 11.94 -5.24
CA GLU A 125 1.70 11.40 -5.93
C GLU A 125 1.96 10.03 -6.58
N TYR A 126 3.19 9.82 -7.09
CA TYR A 126 3.62 8.54 -7.66
C TYR A 126 3.58 7.38 -6.66
N TRP A 127 3.67 7.63 -5.35
CA TRP A 127 3.57 6.58 -4.34
C TRP A 127 2.15 6.04 -4.20
N ALA A 128 1.13 6.82 -4.59
CA ALA A 128 -0.26 6.40 -4.64
C ALA A 128 -0.61 5.63 -5.93
N LYS A 129 0.32 5.51 -6.88
CA LYS A 129 0.13 4.79 -8.15
C LYS A 129 0.79 3.42 -8.10
N SER A 130 0.20 2.45 -8.80
CA SER A 130 0.71 1.07 -8.85
C SER A 130 0.53 0.43 -10.22
N ILE A 131 1.42 -0.50 -10.58
CA ILE A 131 1.22 -1.37 -11.74
C ILE A 131 0.43 -2.59 -11.28
N ILE A 132 -0.72 -2.83 -11.89
CA ILE A 132 -1.50 -4.05 -11.67
C ILE A 132 -0.95 -5.17 -12.55
N HIS A 133 -0.38 -6.19 -11.94
CA HIS A 133 0.18 -7.34 -12.64
C HIS A 133 -0.64 -8.61 -12.31
N PRO A 134 -1.32 -9.23 -13.28
CA PRO A 134 -2.08 -10.45 -13.07
C PRO A 134 -1.15 -11.67 -12.98
N LEU A 135 -1.23 -12.41 -11.87
CA LEU A 135 -0.52 -13.68 -11.66
C LEU A 135 -1.47 -14.86 -11.72
N LEU A 136 -1.18 -15.84 -12.56
CA LEU A 136 -1.97 -17.07 -12.66
C LEU A 136 -1.89 -17.86 -11.34
N LYS A 137 -3.03 -18.25 -10.78
CA LYS A 137 -3.09 -19.15 -9.61
C LYS A 137 -2.61 -20.53 -10.04
N LYS A 138 -1.86 -21.21 -9.15
CA LYS A 138 -1.30 -22.54 -9.42
C LYS A 138 -2.41 -23.52 -9.81
N GLY A 139 -2.23 -24.21 -10.93
CA GLY A 139 -3.15 -25.25 -11.41
C GLY A 139 -4.46 -24.72 -12.03
N LYS A 140 -4.59 -23.42 -12.29
CA LYS A 140 -5.72 -22.85 -13.05
C LYS A 140 -5.43 -22.81 -14.54
N ASP A 141 -6.49 -22.88 -15.34
CA ASP A 141 -6.40 -22.68 -16.78
C ASP A 141 -5.97 -21.24 -17.06
N TYR A 142 -4.94 -21.07 -17.88
CA TYR A 142 -4.43 -19.75 -18.28
C TYR A 142 -5.45 -18.96 -19.11
N ARG A 143 -6.46 -19.64 -19.66
CA ARG A 143 -7.56 -19.06 -20.43
C ARG A 143 -8.70 -18.53 -19.56
N ASP A 144 -8.78 -18.92 -18.30
CA ASP A 144 -9.81 -18.45 -17.36
C ASP A 144 -9.35 -17.16 -16.67
N PRO A 145 -9.98 -15.99 -16.92
CA PRO A 145 -9.61 -14.74 -16.26
C PRO A 145 -9.76 -14.79 -14.73
N LEU A 146 -10.71 -15.57 -14.19
CA LEU A 146 -10.90 -15.75 -12.74
C LEU A 146 -9.78 -16.59 -12.10
N GLY A 147 -9.01 -17.29 -12.94
CA GLY A 147 -7.81 -18.03 -12.59
C GLY A 147 -6.64 -17.15 -12.14
N TYR A 148 -6.70 -15.83 -12.34
CA TYR A 148 -5.63 -14.91 -11.98
C TYR A 148 -5.88 -14.25 -10.62
N ARG A 149 -4.81 -13.78 -9.97
CA ARG A 149 -4.83 -12.85 -8.85
C ARG A 149 -4.00 -11.63 -9.20
N CYS A 150 -4.55 -10.45 -8.99
CA CYS A 150 -3.79 -9.22 -9.21
C CYS A 150 -2.79 -9.00 -8.08
N ILE A 151 -1.58 -8.56 -8.42
CA ILE A 151 -0.64 -7.98 -7.47
C ILE A 151 -0.35 -6.53 -7.87
N SER A 152 -0.25 -5.66 -6.88
CA SER A 152 0.07 -4.24 -7.08
C SER A 152 1.55 -4.00 -6.87
N LEU A 153 2.24 -3.57 -7.93
CA LEU A 153 3.63 -3.15 -7.85
C LEU A 153 3.69 -1.64 -7.57
N ILE A 154 3.80 -1.28 -6.30
CA ILE A 154 4.05 0.10 -5.86
C ILE A 154 5.56 0.39 -5.76
N SER A 155 5.90 1.69 -5.73
CA SER A 155 7.27 2.21 -5.54
C SER A 155 8.01 1.50 -4.40
N THR A 156 9.29 1.22 -4.60
CA THR A 156 10.16 0.62 -3.58
C THR A 156 10.41 1.59 -2.43
N ILE A 157 10.51 2.88 -2.72
CA ILE A 157 10.65 3.94 -1.72
C ILE A 157 9.35 4.04 -0.91
N ALA A 158 8.18 4.04 -1.56
CA ALA A 158 6.89 4.01 -0.88
C ALA A 158 6.74 2.80 0.06
N LYS A 159 7.05 1.58 -0.41
CA LYS A 159 7.06 0.36 0.42
C LYS A 159 7.96 0.50 1.63
N THR A 160 9.13 1.11 1.44
CA THR A 160 10.11 1.29 2.52
C THR A 160 9.58 2.24 3.59
N TYR A 161 8.99 3.37 3.18
CA TYR A 161 8.31 4.29 4.09
C TYR A 161 7.16 3.62 4.84
N SER A 162 6.26 2.94 4.14
CA SER A 162 5.14 2.22 4.75
C SER A 162 5.60 1.14 5.74
N ASN A 163 6.73 0.47 5.50
CA ASN A 163 7.28 -0.53 6.40
C ASN A 163 7.78 0.10 7.72
N ILE A 164 8.30 1.33 7.70
CA ILE A 164 8.68 2.06 8.92
C ILE A 164 7.42 2.33 9.75
N LEU A 165 6.40 2.94 9.13
CA LEU A 165 5.13 3.25 9.81
C LEU A 165 4.44 1.99 10.35
N ASN A 166 4.39 0.93 9.54
CA ASN A 166 3.82 -0.34 9.95
C ASN A 166 4.61 -0.99 11.10
N THR A 167 5.93 -0.82 11.15
CA THR A 167 6.74 -1.33 12.25
C THR A 167 6.39 -0.63 13.56
N ARG A 168 6.31 0.71 13.55
CA ARG A 168 5.91 1.51 14.72
C ARG A 168 4.50 1.16 15.19
N LEU A 169 3.55 1.08 14.25
CA LEU A 169 2.16 0.75 14.55
C LEU A 169 2.04 -0.65 15.18
N LEU A 170 2.70 -1.65 14.60
CA LEU A 170 2.67 -3.00 15.16
C LEU A 170 3.33 -3.08 16.53
N GLU A 171 4.44 -2.37 16.76
CA GLU A 171 5.09 -2.32 18.08
C GLU A 171 4.16 -1.70 19.12
N TYR A 172 3.51 -0.58 18.80
CA TYR A 172 2.49 0.01 19.68
C TYR A 172 1.33 -0.94 19.97
N LEU A 173 0.77 -1.60 18.94
CA LEU A 173 -0.37 -2.51 19.10
C LEU A 173 -0.03 -3.73 19.95
N GLU A 174 1.17 -4.29 19.81
CA GLU A 174 1.64 -5.44 20.59
C GLU A 174 1.99 -5.04 22.02
N ASP A 175 2.74 -3.95 22.22
CA ASP A 175 3.19 -3.48 23.55
C ASP A 175 1.99 -3.11 24.46
N ASN A 176 0.86 -2.72 23.86
CA ASN A 176 -0.37 -2.38 24.56
C ASN A 176 -1.43 -3.51 24.55
N SER A 177 -1.09 -4.71 24.06
CA SER A 177 -2.02 -5.85 23.97
C SER A 177 -3.34 -5.53 23.25
N LEU A 178 -3.30 -4.71 22.20
CA LEU A 178 -4.49 -4.22 21.49
C LEU A 178 -4.97 -5.17 20.38
N LEU A 179 -4.23 -6.25 20.12
CA LEU A 179 -4.58 -7.28 19.14
C LEU A 179 -5.22 -8.48 19.83
N SER A 180 -6.34 -8.96 19.31
CA SER A 180 -7.02 -10.15 19.85
C SER A 180 -6.14 -11.41 19.73
N GLU A 181 -6.28 -12.34 20.67
CA GLU A 181 -5.51 -13.60 20.69
C GLU A 181 -5.81 -14.48 19.47
N GLU A 182 -7.01 -14.38 18.91
CA GLU A 182 -7.44 -15.13 17.73
C GLU A 182 -6.84 -14.58 16.42
N GLN A 183 -6.31 -13.34 16.44
CA GLN A 183 -5.65 -12.75 15.28
C GLN A 183 -4.28 -13.40 15.10
N ASN A 184 -4.22 -14.42 14.23
CA ASN A 184 -2.99 -15.17 13.94
C ASN A 184 -2.30 -14.74 12.64
N GLY A 185 -3.00 -14.00 11.78
CA GLY A 185 -2.45 -13.51 10.51
C GLY A 185 -1.64 -12.23 10.68
N PHE A 186 -0.51 -12.12 9.97
CA PHE A 186 0.29 -10.90 9.84
C PHE A 186 0.87 -10.31 11.15
N ARG A 187 0.98 -11.12 12.20
CA ARG A 187 1.67 -10.75 13.45
C ARG A 187 3.15 -11.17 13.43
N LYS A 188 3.96 -10.55 14.29
CA LYS A 188 5.29 -11.08 14.60
C LYS A 188 5.08 -12.38 15.38
N LEU A 189 5.69 -13.47 14.92
CA LEU A 189 5.77 -14.75 15.63
C LEU A 189 6.85 -14.70 16.71
#